data_AF-A0AAJ6YIN0-F1
#
_entry.id   AF-A0AAJ6YIN0-F1
#
_cell.length_a   1.000
_cell.length_b   1.000
_cell.length_c   1.000
_cell.angle_alpha   90.00
_cell.angle_beta   90.00
_cell.angle_gamma   90.00
#
_symmetry.space_group_name_H-M   'P 1'
#
loop_
_entity.id
_entity.type
_entity.pdbx_description
1 polymer ?
#
loop_
_entity_poly.entity_id
_entity_poly.type
_entity_poly.pdbx_seq_one_letter_code
_entity_poly.pdbx_strand_id
1 'polypeptide(L)'
;MNFQILDSFAMPSQDTNVKRYKPKSTEVHIEYILKMYERIFKVSNVTSIGLPVLIRILEAGLPEGVLLDIKEYKAEDVKHRYIPDKQLLELKKEYEKSK
;
A
#
# COMPACT_ATOMS: atom_id res chain seq x y z
N MET A 1 -1.23 -6.15 -25.99
CA MET A 1 -0.44 -5.11 -25.28
C MET A 1 0.90 -5.74 -24.91
N ASN A 2 2.02 -5.15 -25.32
CA ASN A 2 3.35 -5.65 -24.94
C ASN A 2 3.88 -4.79 -23.79
N PHE A 3 3.76 -5.30 -22.58
CA PHE A 3 4.44 -4.78 -21.39
C PHE A 3 5.04 -5.96 -20.64
N GLN A 4 6.05 -5.71 -19.81
CA GLN A 4 6.71 -6.73 -19.03
C GLN A 4 6.29 -6.62 -17.57
N ILE A 5 5.95 -7.75 -16.95
CA ILE A 5 5.72 -7.82 -15.50
C ILE A 5 7.08 -8.05 -14.85
N LEU A 6 7.53 -7.09 -14.06
CA LEU A 6 8.80 -7.16 -13.33
C LEU A 6 8.66 -7.90 -12.01
N ASP A 7 7.57 -7.65 -11.29
CA ASP A 7 7.32 -8.25 -9.97
C ASP A 7 5.82 -8.25 -9.64
N SER A 8 5.40 -9.18 -8.79
CA SER A 8 4.04 -9.26 -8.24
C SER A 8 4.10 -9.79 -6.81
N PHE A 9 3.67 -8.98 -5.86
CA PHE A 9 3.75 -9.34 -4.45
C PHE A 9 2.57 -8.78 -3.64
N ALA A 10 2.37 -9.33 -2.44
CA ALA A 10 1.40 -8.86 -1.48
C ALA A 10 2.08 -7.96 -0.43
N MET A 11 1.37 -6.92 -0.02
CA MET A 11 1.76 -6.06 1.10
C MET A 11 1.25 -6.66 2.42
N PRO A 12 1.95 -6.47 3.56
CA PRO A 12 1.37 -6.77 4.87
C PRO A 12 0.02 -6.06 5.04
N SER A 13 -0.94 -6.74 5.66
CA SER A 13 -2.28 -6.19 5.86
C SER A 13 -2.25 -4.97 6.78
N GLN A 14 -3.09 -3.99 6.47
CA GLN A 14 -3.31 -2.84 7.32
C GLN A 14 -4.62 -3.04 8.10
N ASP A 15 -4.48 -3.19 9.41
CA ASP A 15 -5.61 -3.41 10.31
C ASP A 15 -6.12 -2.06 10.80
N THR A 16 -7.33 -1.67 10.37
CA THR A 16 -8.01 -0.44 10.80
C THR A 16 -9.02 -0.78 11.87
N ASN A 17 -8.81 -0.23 13.06
CA ASN A 17 -9.71 -0.40 14.19
C ASN A 17 -10.84 0.64 14.12
N VAL A 18 -12.08 0.18 14.00
CA VAL A 18 -13.27 1.02 13.90
C VAL A 18 -14.10 0.86 15.16
N LYS A 19 -14.28 1.96 15.89
CA LYS A 19 -15.08 2.02 17.12
C LYS A 19 -16.38 2.75 16.86
N ARG A 20 -17.49 2.11 17.19
CA ARG A 20 -18.82 2.73 17.19
C ARG A 20 -19.19 3.10 18.61
N TYR A 21 -19.45 4.37 18.85
CA TYR A 21 -19.89 4.88 20.15
C TYR A 21 -21.41 4.80 20.31
N LYS A 22 -21.87 4.74 21.57
CA LYS A 22 -23.29 4.86 21.89
C LYS A 22 -23.81 6.26 21.51
N PRO A 23 -25.07 6.40 21.07
CA PRO A 23 -25.65 7.72 20.79
C PRO A 23 -25.54 8.63 22.01
N LYS A 24 -25.02 9.85 21.82
CA LYS A 24 -24.84 10.87 22.87
C LYS A 24 -23.93 10.42 24.04
N SER A 25 -23.03 9.47 23.82
CA SER A 25 -22.07 9.02 24.83
C SER A 25 -20.69 8.76 24.21
N THR A 26 -19.65 8.85 25.04
CA THR A 26 -18.27 8.48 24.69
C THR A 26 -17.97 7.00 24.95
N GLU A 27 -18.95 6.25 25.47
CA GLU A 27 -18.81 4.81 25.66
C GLU A 27 -18.79 4.08 24.32
N VAL A 28 -17.77 3.24 24.15
CA VAL A 28 -17.66 2.34 22.99
C VAL A 28 -18.77 1.30 23.09
N HIS A 29 -19.58 1.21 22.04
CA HIS A 29 -20.64 0.22 21.92
C HIS A 29 -20.11 -1.06 21.27
N ILE A 30 -19.44 -0.93 20.13
CA ILE A 30 -18.91 -2.06 19.35
C ILE A 30 -17.57 -1.63 18.73
N GLU A 31 -16.65 -2.59 18.60
CA GLU A 31 -15.37 -2.46 17.95
C GLU A 31 -15.25 -3.48 16.81
N TYR A 32 -14.71 -3.05 15.68
CA TYR A 32 -14.46 -3.87 14.50
C TYR A 32 -13.02 -3.72 14.06
N ILE A 33 -12.44 -4.79 13.52
CA ILE A 33 -11.12 -4.76 12.89
C ILE A 33 -11.32 -5.00 11.40
N LEU A 34 -11.10 -3.96 10.60
CA LEU A 34 -11.12 -4.04 9.15
C LEU A 34 -9.70 -4.29 8.65
N LYS A 35 -9.47 -5.44 8.02
CA LYS A 35 -8.17 -5.78 7.44
C LYS A 35 -8.16 -5.43 5.96
N MET A 36 -7.29 -4.49 5.59
CA MET A 36 -7.06 -4.10 4.21
C MET A 36 -5.89 -4.90 3.64
N TYR A 37 -6.12 -5.55 2.51
CA TYR A 37 -5.10 -6.30 1.78
C TYR A 37 -4.77 -5.57 0.48
N GLU A 38 -3.48 -5.44 0.19
CA GLU A 38 -2.99 -4.77 -1.00
C GLU A 38 -2.08 -5.71 -1.79
N ARG A 39 -2.25 -5.71 -3.12
CA ARG A 39 -1.36 -6.42 -4.04
C ARG A 39 -0.75 -5.43 -5.01
N ILE A 40 0.56 -5.53 -5.16
CA ILE A 40 1.34 -4.64 -6.01
C ILE A 40 1.83 -5.42 -7.22
N PHE A 41 1.61 -4.84 -8.40
CA PHE A 41 2.13 -5.33 -9.67
C PHE A 41 3.09 -4.29 -10.23
N LYS A 42 4.34 -4.70 -10.46
CA LYS A 42 5.34 -3.84 -11.09
C LYS A 42 5.41 -4.18 -12.56
N VAL A 43 5.13 -3.20 -13.40
CA VAL A 43 5.21 -3.32 -14.87
C VAL A 43 6.26 -2.39 -15.44
N SER A 44 6.89 -2.81 -16.53
CA SER A 44 7.84 -2.01 -17.31
C SER A 44 7.52 -2.05 -18.79
N ASN A 45 8.18 -1.15 -19.54
CA ASN A 45 8.05 -1.04 -20.99
C ASN A 45 6.62 -0.80 -21.47
N VAL A 46 5.81 -0.10 -20.66
CA VAL A 46 4.48 0.33 -21.09
C VAL A 46 4.64 1.54 -22.00
N THR A 47 4.11 1.46 -23.21
CA THR A 47 4.14 2.56 -24.18
C THR A 47 3.16 3.66 -23.77
N SER A 48 3.45 4.92 -24.10
CA SER A 48 2.56 6.06 -23.80
C SER A 48 1.17 5.91 -24.44
N ILE A 49 1.07 5.19 -25.56
CA ILE A 49 -0.19 4.89 -26.24
C ILE A 49 -0.91 3.71 -25.55
N GLY A 50 -0.16 2.71 -25.08
CA GLY A 50 -0.71 1.52 -24.44
C GLY A 50 -1.21 1.74 -23.02
N LEU A 51 -0.59 2.65 -22.26
CA LEU A 51 -0.94 2.93 -20.87
C LEU A 51 -2.41 3.37 -20.69
N PRO A 52 -2.94 4.37 -21.42
CA PRO A 52 -4.34 4.78 -21.27
C PRO A 52 -5.34 3.66 -21.60
N VAL A 53 -5.01 2.81 -22.58
CA VAL A 53 -5.88 1.68 -22.94
C VAL A 53 -5.85 0.62 -21.84
N LEU A 54 -4.69 0.36 -21.23
CA LEU A 54 -4.55 -0.58 -20.12
C LEU A 54 -5.37 -0.12 -18.91
N ILE A 55 -5.29 1.16 -18.56
CA ILE A 55 -6.04 1.75 -17.45
C ILE A 55 -7.55 1.54 -17.64
N ARG A 56 -8.08 1.82 -18.84
CA ARG A 56 -9.50 1.61 -19.14
C ARG A 56 -9.94 0.16 -19.01
N ILE A 57 -9.09 -0.79 -19.41
CA ILE A 57 -9.39 -2.22 -19.26
C ILE A 57 -9.43 -2.61 -17.78
N LEU A 58 -8.49 -2.09 -16.97
CA LEU A 58 -8.44 -2.35 -15.54
C LEU A 58 -9.65 -1.74 -14.81
N GLU A 59 -10.01 -0.50 -15.14
CA GLU A 59 -11.20 0.16 -14.59
C GLU A 59 -12.49 -0.60 -14.95
N ALA A 60 -12.64 -1.04 -16.19
CA ALA A 60 -13.80 -1.81 -16.64
C ALA A 60 -13.89 -3.19 -15.97
N GLY A 61 -12.75 -3.76 -15.57
CA GLY A 61 -12.67 -5.05 -14.88
C GLY A 61 -12.62 -4.96 -13.36
N LEU A 62 -12.69 -3.75 -12.78
CA LEU A 62 -12.49 -3.54 -11.34
C LEU A 62 -13.74 -4.02 -10.56
N PRO A 63 -13.61 -5.01 -9.66
CA PRO A 63 -14.72 -5.45 -8.83
C PRO A 63 -15.12 -4.39 -7.79
N GLU A 64 -16.35 -4.46 -7.31
CA GLU A 64 -16.82 -3.59 -6.22
C GLU A 64 -16.01 -3.82 -4.94
N GLY A 65 -15.68 -2.73 -4.24
CA GLY A 65 -14.89 -2.77 -3.00
C GLY A 65 -13.38 -2.92 -3.21
N VAL A 66 -12.90 -2.96 -4.46
CA VAL A 66 -11.47 -2.95 -4.78
C VAL A 66 -11.05 -1.53 -5.20
N LEU A 67 -9.95 -1.04 -4.65
CA LEU A 67 -9.32 0.20 -5.07
C LEU A 67 -8.11 -0.11 -5.94
N LEU A 68 -8.02 0.58 -7.08
CA LEU A 68 -6.87 0.53 -7.98
C LEU A 68 -6.12 1.85 -7.91
N ASP A 69 -4.84 1.79 -7.55
CA ASP A 69 -3.93 2.94 -7.57
C ASP A 69 -2.79 2.68 -8.56
N ILE A 70 -2.45 3.70 -9.35
CA ILE A 70 -1.41 3.63 -10.37
C ILE A 70 -0.42 4.77 -10.11
N LYS A 71 0.78 4.41 -9.70
CA LYS A 71 1.85 5.33 -9.37
C LYS A 71 3.18 4.92 -9.98
N GLU A 72 4.06 5.90 -10.15
CA GLU A 72 5.45 5.63 -10.51
C GLU A 72 6.16 4.89 -9.37
N TYR A 73 6.96 3.89 -9.74
CA TYR A 73 7.70 3.08 -8.77
C TYR A 73 8.78 3.91 -8.06
N LYS A 74 8.70 4.01 -6.73
CA LYS A 74 9.80 4.51 -5.89
C LYS A 74 10.39 3.38 -5.06
N ALA A 75 11.71 3.40 -4.86
CA ALA A 75 12.38 2.40 -4.02
C ALA A 75 11.88 2.44 -2.56
N GLU A 76 11.35 3.59 -2.11
CA GLU A 76 10.74 3.78 -0.80
C GLU A 76 9.44 3.01 -0.61
N ASP A 77 8.66 2.81 -1.68
CA ASP A 77 7.39 2.08 -1.63
C ASP A 77 7.62 0.62 -1.19
N VAL A 78 8.75 0.03 -1.58
CA VAL A 78 9.10 -1.35 -1.24
C VAL A 78 9.66 -1.46 0.18
N LYS A 79 10.19 -0.38 0.77
CA LYS A 79 10.77 -0.43 2.13
C LYS A 79 9.76 -0.85 3.17
N HIS A 80 8.50 -0.45 3.01
CA HIS A 80 7.39 -0.78 3.91
C HIS A 80 7.08 -2.29 3.96
N ARG A 81 7.54 -3.07 2.98
CA ARG A 81 7.43 -4.54 2.98
C ARG A 81 8.37 -5.19 4.00
N TYR A 82 9.50 -4.55 4.28
CA TYR A 82 10.55 -5.10 5.11
C TYR A 82 10.43 -4.65 6.56
N ILE A 83 10.83 -5.52 7.48
CA ILE A 83 10.93 -5.17 8.90
C ILE A 83 12.10 -4.18 9.05
N PRO A 84 11.89 -3.00 9.65
CA PRO A 84 12.97 -2.03 9.82
C PRO A 84 14.06 -2.57 10.76
N ASP A 85 15.31 -2.38 10.36
CA ASP A 85 16.48 -2.73 11.19
C ASP A 85 16.63 -1.73 12.34
N LYS A 86 16.24 -2.18 13.54
CA LYS A 86 16.26 -1.37 14.77
C LYS A 86 17.68 -0.97 15.17
N GLN A 87 18.66 -1.87 15.02
CA GLN A 87 20.05 -1.61 15.43
C GLN A 87 20.66 -0.51 14.55
N LEU A 88 20.44 -0.59 13.24
CA LEU A 88 20.89 0.43 12.29
C LEU A 88 20.24 1.80 12.58
N LEU A 89 18.96 1.82 12.95
CA LEU A 89 18.23 3.03 13.31
C LEU A 89 18.76 3.68 14.59
N GLU A 90 19.09 2.88 15.61
CA GLU A 90 19.67 3.34 16.87
C GLU A 90 21.06 3.92 16.66
N LEU A 91 21.92 3.23 15.92
CA LEU A 91 23.28 3.68 15.62
C LEU A 91 23.29 5.02 14.85
N LYS A 92 22.37 5.21 13.91
CA LYS A 92 22.21 6.49 13.19
C LYS A 92 21.79 7.63 14.12
N LYS A 93 20.88 7.37 15.06
CA LYS A 93 20.44 8.37 16.05
C LYS A 93 21.58 8.77 16.98
N GLU A 94 22.43 7.83 17.39
CA GLU A 94 23.61 8.12 18.21
C GLU A 94 24.62 8.98 17.44
N TYR A 95 24.88 8.64 16.18
CA TYR A 95 25.76 9.43 15.32
C TYR A 95 25.27 10.88 15.15
N GLU A 96 23.98 11.09 14.90
CA GLU A 96 23.40 12.44 14.76
C GLU A 96 23.47 13.26 16.05
N LYS A 97 23.36 12.62 17.23
CA LYS A 97 23.52 13.31 18.54
C LYS A 97 24.96 13.68 18.87
N SER A 98 25.93 13.02 18.25
CA SER A 98 27.37 13.24 18.48
C SER A 98 27.97 14.37 17.64
N LYS A 99 27.16 14.98 16.78
CA LYS A 99 27.53 16.06 15.86
C LYS A 99 26.88 17.38 16.32
#